data_AF-A0A834IW04-F1
#
_entry.id   AF-A0A834IW04-F1
#
_cell.length_a   1.000
_cell.length_b   1.000
_cell.length_c   1.000
_cell.angle_alpha   90.00
_cell.angle_beta   90.00
_cell.angle_gamma   90.00
#
_symmetry.space_group_name_H-M   'P 1'
#
loop_
_entity.id
_entity.type
_entity.pdbx_description
1 polymer ?
#
loop_
_entity_poly.entity_id
_entity_poly.type
_entity_poly.pdbx_seq_one_letter_code
_entity_poly.pdbx_strand_id
1 'polypeptide(L)'
;MKIVALLTISLVAIACSEHKVINVPKYWLDMGKPCVQKVRDQVTEQLKASMQHMAMGAHFSKDNINRPGFAKLFFSATSEKRNHVFDIVFN
;
A
#
# COMPACT_ATOMS: atom_id res chain seq x y z
N MET A 1 -27.85 -38.51 8.72
CA MET A 1 -26.82 -38.31 7.67
C MET A 1 -26.47 -36.85 7.36
N LYS A 2 -26.73 -35.87 8.26
CA LYS A 2 -26.35 -34.45 8.02
C LYS A 2 -25.28 -33.90 8.99
N ILE A 3 -24.93 -34.65 10.03
CA ILE A 3 -24.02 -34.19 11.11
C ILE A 3 -22.55 -34.54 10.80
N VAL A 4 -22.29 -35.57 9.97
CA VAL A 4 -20.92 -36.05 9.67
C VAL A 4 -20.18 -35.13 8.69
N ALA A 5 -20.89 -34.34 7.89
CA ALA A 5 -20.30 -33.47 6.86
C ALA A 5 -19.70 -32.15 7.40
N LEU A 6 -19.97 -31.79 8.66
CA LEU A 6 -19.56 -30.49 9.23
C LEU A 6 -18.19 -30.53 9.93
N LEU A 7 -17.64 -31.71 10.23
CA LEU A 7 -16.40 -31.88 10.99
C LEU A 7 -15.13 -32.04 10.12
N THR A 8 -15.26 -32.22 8.80
CA THR A 8 -14.11 -32.46 7.92
C THR A 8 -13.54 -31.21 7.25
N ILE A 9 -14.20 -30.05 7.37
CA ILE A 9 -13.78 -28.81 6.69
C ILE A 9 -12.71 -28.04 7.50
N SER A 10 -12.50 -28.35 8.79
CA SER A 10 -11.56 -27.60 9.63
C SER A 10 -10.09 -28.03 9.57
N LEU A 11 -9.73 -29.13 8.90
CA LEU A 11 -8.36 -29.67 8.97
C LEU A 11 -7.42 -29.25 7.83
N VAL A 12 -7.92 -28.72 6.71
CA VAL A 12 -7.10 -28.45 5.51
C VAL A 12 -6.42 -27.06 5.53
N ALA A 13 -6.78 -26.18 6.47
CA ALA A 13 -6.29 -24.80 6.49
C ALA A 13 -4.92 -24.59 7.17
N ILE A 14 -4.35 -25.60 7.83
CA ILE A 14 -3.17 -25.40 8.72
C ILE A 14 -1.83 -25.68 8.01
N ALA A 15 -1.81 -26.42 6.90
CA ALA A 15 -0.57 -26.75 6.18
C ALA A 15 0.02 -25.57 5.37
N CYS A 16 -0.73 -24.49 5.14
CA CYS A 16 -0.27 -23.34 4.34
C CYS A 16 0.36 -22.20 5.15
N SER A 17 0.50 -22.33 6.47
CA SER A 17 1.01 -21.26 7.35
C SER A 17 2.35 -21.58 8.04
N GLU A 18 2.87 -22.79 7.91
CA GLU A 18 4.19 -23.13 8.45
C GLU A 18 5.32 -22.67 7.52
N HIS A 19 5.61 -21.37 7.52
CA HIS A 19 6.87 -20.89 6.99
C HIS A 19 7.98 -21.18 8.01
N LYS A 20 8.87 -22.13 7.69
CA LYS A 20 10.05 -22.42 8.51
C LYS A 20 10.91 -21.16 8.63
N VAL A 21 10.83 -20.47 9.76
CA VAL A 21 11.62 -19.27 10.02
C VAL A 21 13.09 -19.68 10.19
N ILE A 22 13.92 -19.38 9.18
CA ILE A 22 15.35 -19.59 9.25
C ILE A 22 15.96 -18.46 10.08
N ASN A 23 16.79 -18.81 11.08
CA ASN A 23 17.52 -17.83 11.87
C ASN A 23 18.75 -17.35 11.09
N VAL A 24 18.60 -16.22 10.41
CA VAL A 24 19.69 -15.54 9.69
C VAL A 24 20.28 -14.42 10.56
N PRO A 25 21.60 -14.16 10.48
CA PRO A 25 22.21 -13.03 11.18
C PRO A 25 21.54 -11.70 10.83
N LYS A 26 21.29 -10.86 11.84
CA LYS A 26 20.58 -9.57 11.71
C LYS A 26 21.46 -8.34 11.86
N TYR A 27 22.78 -8.50 11.92
CA TYR A 27 23.70 -7.38 12.17
C TYR A 27 23.69 -6.29 11.09
N TRP A 28 23.24 -6.62 9.88
CA TRP A 28 23.09 -5.70 8.76
C TRP A 28 21.80 -4.86 8.82
N LEU A 29 20.88 -5.16 9.75
CA LEU A 29 19.68 -4.37 10.01
C LEU A 29 20.00 -3.27 11.02
N ASP A 30 20.46 -2.11 10.54
CA ASP A 30 20.98 -1.01 11.36
C ASP A 30 20.02 0.18 11.51
N MET A 31 18.93 0.22 10.74
CA MET A 31 17.92 1.27 10.86
C MET A 31 17.24 1.29 12.24
N GLY A 32 17.43 2.39 12.97
CA GLY A 32 16.78 2.60 14.27
C GLY A 32 15.26 2.74 14.18
N LYS A 33 14.55 2.26 15.21
CA LYS A 33 13.07 2.32 15.27
C LYS A 33 12.47 3.70 14.97
N PRO A 34 13.02 4.83 15.46
CA PRO A 34 12.49 6.15 15.14
C PRO A 34 12.57 6.48 13.64
N CYS A 35 13.67 6.09 12.98
CA CYS A 35 13.85 6.27 11.54
C CYS A 35 12.82 5.42 10.77
N VAL A 36 12.70 4.13 11.11
CA VAL A 36 11.72 3.23 10.51
C VAL A 36 10.29 3.81 10.60
N GLN A 37 9.93 4.36 11.76
CA GLN A 37 8.61 4.96 11.94
C GLN A 37 8.42 6.18 11.05
N LYS A 38 9.41 7.09 10.97
CA LYS A 38 9.33 8.27 10.10
C LYS A 38 9.21 7.91 8.62
N VAL A 39 9.87 6.85 8.17
CA VAL A 39 9.73 6.35 6.79
C VAL A 39 8.31 5.82 6.54
N ARG A 40 7.71 5.10 7.49
CA ARG A 40 6.31 4.65 7.40
C ARG A 40 5.32 5.82 7.40
N ASP A 41 5.57 6.83 8.23
CA ASP A 41 4.77 8.05 8.27
C ASP A 41 4.86 8.77 6.90
N GLN A 42 6.05 8.83 6.30
CA GLN A 42 6.27 9.41 4.97
C GLN A 42 5.50 8.65 3.88
N VAL A 43 5.51 7.31 3.87
CA VAL A 43 4.70 6.51 2.93
C VAL A 43 3.22 6.85 3.08
N THR A 44 2.73 6.95 4.30
CA THR A 44 1.33 7.31 4.59
C THR A 44 1.01 8.71 4.05
N GLU A 45 1.91 9.67 4.22
CA GLU A 45 1.74 11.04 3.74
C GLU A 45 1.72 11.11 2.20
N GLN A 46 2.61 10.39 1.53
CA GLN A 46 2.63 10.32 0.05
C GLN A 46 1.33 9.69 -0.50
N LEU A 47 0.79 8.66 0.16
CA LEU A 47 -0.49 8.05 -0.24
C LEU A 47 -1.67 9.01 -0.02
N LYS A 48 -1.72 9.72 1.10
CA LYS A 48 -2.73 10.77 1.35
C LYS A 48 -2.66 11.86 0.29
N ALA A 49 -1.46 12.36 0.00
CA ALA A 49 -1.23 13.34 -1.04
C ALA A 49 -1.65 12.81 -2.42
N SER A 50 -1.35 11.55 -2.75
CA SER A 50 -1.76 10.92 -4.01
C SER A 50 -3.30 10.91 -4.14
N MET A 51 -4.02 10.46 -3.12
CA MET A 51 -5.50 10.47 -3.13
C MET A 51 -6.08 11.88 -3.23
N GLN A 52 -5.47 12.85 -2.53
CA GLN A 52 -5.89 14.24 -2.60
C GLN A 52 -5.71 14.82 -4.01
N HIS A 53 -4.56 14.59 -4.64
CA HIS A 53 -4.34 15.00 -6.03
C HIS A 53 -5.29 14.28 -6.99
N MET A 54 -5.62 13.01 -6.75
CA MET A 54 -6.59 12.28 -7.57
C MET A 54 -7.98 12.92 -7.49
N ALA A 55 -8.42 13.28 -6.28
CA ALA A 55 -9.68 13.97 -6.08
C ALA A 55 -9.71 15.35 -6.75
N MET A 56 -8.61 16.10 -6.73
CA MET A 56 -8.48 17.36 -7.45
C MET A 56 -8.54 17.14 -8.98
N GLY A 57 -7.82 16.15 -9.50
CA GLY A 57 -7.89 15.76 -10.91
C GLY A 57 -9.32 15.47 -11.34
N ALA A 58 -10.04 14.64 -10.57
CA ALA A 58 -11.44 14.32 -10.80
C ALA A 58 -12.36 15.55 -10.72
N HIS A 59 -12.10 16.50 -9.82
CA HIS A 59 -12.86 17.75 -9.75
C HIS A 59 -12.75 18.57 -11.04
N PHE A 60 -11.54 18.76 -11.56
CA PHE A 60 -11.31 19.53 -12.78
C PHE A 60 -11.72 18.81 -14.07
N SER A 61 -11.94 17.49 -13.99
CA SER A 61 -12.49 16.67 -15.07
C SER A 61 -14.02 16.69 -15.19
N LYS A 62 -14.76 17.26 -14.23
CA LYS A 62 -16.23 17.35 -14.32
C LYS A 62 -16.66 18.17 -15.53
N ASP A 63 -17.71 17.76 -16.24
CA ASP A 63 -18.21 18.45 -17.45
C ASP A 63 -18.55 19.93 -17.21
N ASN A 64 -19.04 20.27 -16.01
CA ASN A 64 -19.38 21.63 -15.63
C ASN A 64 -18.19 22.49 -15.18
N ILE A 65 -17.00 21.90 -14.97
CA ILE A 65 -15.74 22.60 -14.67
C ILE A 65 -14.83 22.62 -15.90
N ASN A 66 -14.66 21.47 -16.54
CA ASN A 66 -13.95 21.25 -17.80
C ASN A 66 -12.62 22.02 -17.90
N ARG A 67 -11.70 21.75 -16.96
CA ARG A 67 -10.34 22.33 -16.96
C ARG A 67 -9.31 21.21 -17.18
N PRO A 68 -9.19 20.68 -18.41
CA PRO A 68 -8.35 19.51 -18.70
C PRO A 68 -6.87 19.72 -18.38
N GLY A 69 -6.35 20.96 -18.48
CA GLY A 69 -4.97 21.28 -18.08
C GLY A 69 -4.73 21.07 -16.58
N PHE A 70 -5.65 21.53 -15.74
CA PHE A 70 -5.59 21.30 -14.29
C PHE A 70 -5.81 19.82 -13.95
N ALA A 71 -6.76 19.16 -14.62
CA ALA A 71 -6.97 17.73 -14.43
C ALA A 71 -5.69 16.93 -14.72
N LYS A 72 -5.02 17.21 -15.85
CA LYS A 72 -3.74 16.59 -16.22
C LYS A 72 -2.65 16.86 -15.18
N LEU A 73 -2.51 18.10 -14.73
CA LEU A 73 -1.55 18.47 -13.68
C LEU A 73 -1.72 17.59 -12.44
N PHE A 74 -2.96 17.45 -11.95
CA PHE A 74 -3.24 16.71 -10.72
C PHE A 74 -3.16 15.19 -10.90
N PHE A 75 -3.52 14.64 -12.06
CA PHE A 75 -3.29 13.22 -12.34
C PHE A 75 -1.80 12.88 -12.48
N SER A 76 -0.99 13.77 -13.06
CA SER A 76 0.47 13.62 -13.07
C SER A 76 1.03 13.65 -11.65
N ALA A 77 0.62 14.63 -10.82
CA ALA A 77 1.04 14.70 -9.42
C ALA A 77 0.63 13.45 -8.62
N THR A 78 -0.57 12.90 -8.88
CA THR A 78 -1.03 11.63 -8.29
C THR A 78 -0.05 10.49 -8.57
N SER A 79 0.38 10.37 -9.83
CA SER A 79 1.32 9.34 -10.29
C SER A 79 2.70 9.53 -9.68
N GLU A 80 3.19 10.77 -9.59
CA GLU A 80 4.46 11.11 -8.93
C GLU A 80 4.48 10.67 -7.47
N LYS A 81 3.43 10.99 -6.68
CA LYS A 81 3.37 10.57 -5.28
C LYS A 81 3.29 9.05 -5.11
N ARG A 82 2.68 8.35 -6.07
CA ARG A 82 2.70 6.87 -6.08
C ARG A 82 4.12 6.34 -6.36
N ASN A 83 4.85 6.94 -7.28
CA ASN A 83 6.24 6.58 -7.56
C ASN A 83 7.14 6.79 -6.34
N HIS A 84 6.96 7.90 -5.60
CA HIS A 84 7.68 8.11 -4.34
C HIS A 84 7.42 6.99 -3.32
N VAL A 85 6.21 6.44 -3.26
CA VAL A 85 5.93 5.29 -2.38
C VAL A 85 6.67 4.04 -2.86
N PHE A 86 6.71 3.80 -4.18
CA PHE A 86 7.46 2.68 -4.73
C PHE A 86 8.96 2.80 -4.43
N ASP A 87 9.52 4.00 -4.59
CA ASP A 87 10.93 4.25 -4.28
C ASP A 87 11.21 3.97 -2.81
N ILE A 88 10.38 4.44 -1.87
CA ILE A 88 10.61 4.21 -0.43
C ILE A 88 10.51 2.72 -0.03
N VAL A 89 9.60 1.96 -0.67
CA VAL A 89 9.31 0.58 -0.26
C VAL A 89 10.19 -0.44 -0.99
N PHE A 90 10.58 -0.16 -2.23
CA PHE A 90 11.23 -1.13 -3.11
C PHE A 90 12.60 -0.69 -3.64
N ASN A 91 13.01 0.57 -3.44
CA ASN A 91 14.33 1.08 -3.84
C ASN A 91 15.19 1.35 -2.60
#